data_AF-A0A6V8PAS2-F1
#
_entry.id   AF-A0A6V8PAS2-F1
#
_cell.length_a   1.000
_cell.length_b   1.000
_cell.length_c   1.000
_cell.angle_alpha   90.00
_cell.angle_beta   90.00
_cell.angle_gamma   90.00
#
_symmetry.space_group_name_H-M   'P 1'
#
loop_
_entity.id
_entity.type
_entity.pdbx_description
1 polymer ?
#
loop_
_entity_poly.entity_id
_entity_poly.type
_entity_poly.pdbx_seq_one_letter_code
_entity_poly.pdbx_strand_id
1 'polypeptide(L)'
;MRLTKKTILLIAIISVISFLALVYYGLSHARGVPVVIEKPERVILEVPFISKDIDLTKGISLPEWETIPSQEVELMYQVMVLPWGKSLVSPVTVRAFHNGEEIYFYMSWKDDSENRNIDVDEFSDAAAIMFPLADEVPPSTIMMGFMGNPGANIWQWKASQDTEYWLKELPETEAYSDFYYPFEEQEVLVVSKEVPRSAVNDLIARGVGTITPKETQNVLGRGLWDKGTWYVVFRRSLKPTDPQLDAAFSPGGGKLSAFAIWNGAKGDRGGRKSISDWVELEIKGEE
;
A
#
# COMPACT_ATOMS: atom_id res chain seq x y z
N MET A 1 -6.39 6.37 -76.22
CA MET A 1 -6.10 7.66 -75.56
C MET A 1 -4.76 7.55 -74.85
N ARG A 2 -3.67 8.14 -75.39
CA ARG A 2 -2.32 8.03 -74.77
C ARG A 2 -2.25 9.01 -73.58
N LEU A 3 -2.12 8.49 -72.37
CA LEU A 3 -1.90 9.30 -71.17
C LEU A 3 -0.56 10.04 -71.30
N THR A 4 -0.57 11.35 -71.02
CA THR A 4 0.66 12.15 -71.06
C THR A 4 1.58 11.77 -69.89
N LYS A 5 2.90 11.91 -70.07
CA LYS A 5 3.89 11.60 -69.02
C LYS A 5 3.59 12.31 -67.68
N LYS A 6 3.02 13.53 -67.74
CA LYS A 6 2.58 14.29 -66.55
C LYS A 6 1.42 13.59 -65.81
N THR A 7 0.46 13.03 -66.54
CA THR A 7 -0.67 12.31 -65.94
C THR A 7 -0.22 11.00 -65.28
N ILE A 8 0.73 10.29 -65.89
CA ILE A 8 1.31 9.06 -65.31
C ILE A 8 2.08 9.38 -64.02
N LEU A 9 2.87 10.46 -64.02
CA LEU A 9 3.59 10.91 -62.82
C LEU A 9 2.63 11.30 -61.69
N LEU A 10 1.54 12.01 -62.02
CA LEU A 10 0.53 12.42 -61.03
C LEU A 10 -0.17 11.21 -60.40
N ILE A 11 -0.57 10.22 -61.20
CA ILE A 11 -1.19 8.99 -60.70
C ILE A 11 -0.22 8.21 -59.81
N ALA A 12 1.06 8.11 -60.19
CA ALA A 12 2.07 7.45 -59.38
C ALA A 12 2.25 8.13 -58.02
N ILE A 13 2.31 9.46 -57.98
CA ILE A 13 2.41 10.23 -56.72
C ILE A 13 1.18 10.00 -55.83
N ILE A 14 -0.03 10.07 -56.40
CA ILE A 14 -1.26 9.85 -55.64
C ILE A 14 -1.33 8.43 -55.08
N SER A 15 -0.95 7.42 -55.87
CA SER A 15 -0.91 6.03 -55.41
C SER A 15 0.11 5.82 -54.29
N VAL A 16 1.28 6.44 -54.36
CA VAL A 16 2.29 6.38 -53.30
C VAL A 16 1.79 7.07 -52.03
N ILE A 17 1.18 8.25 -52.15
CA ILE A 17 0.60 8.95 -50.99
C ILE A 17 -0.53 8.13 -50.36
N SER A 18 -1.41 7.56 -51.17
CA SER A 18 -2.51 6.72 -50.70
C SER A 18 -2.00 5.44 -50.02
N PHE A 19 -0.96 4.82 -50.56
CA PHE A 19 -0.33 3.65 -49.95
C PHE A 19 0.32 4.00 -48.62
N LEU A 20 1.08 5.10 -48.54
CA LEU A 20 1.69 5.57 -47.29
C LEU A 20 0.63 5.94 -46.24
N ALA A 21 -0.48 6.55 -46.64
CA ALA A 21 -1.59 6.87 -45.75
C ALA A 21 -2.26 5.59 -45.19
N LEU A 22 -2.47 4.57 -46.03
CA LEU A 22 -3.02 3.28 -45.61
C LEU A 22 -2.06 2.50 -44.70
N VAL A 23 -0.75 2.54 -44.99
CA VAL A 23 0.28 1.94 -44.13
C VAL A 23 0.34 2.65 -42.78
N TYR A 24 0.30 3.98 -42.76
CA TYR A 24 0.26 4.76 -41.52
C TYR A 24 -1.01 4.48 -40.71
N TYR A 25 -2.16 4.42 -41.37
CA TYR A 25 -3.44 4.08 -40.73
C TYR A 25 -3.41 2.66 -40.16
N GLY A 26 -2.92 1.69 -40.93
CA GLY A 26 -2.73 0.32 -40.49
C GLY A 26 -1.79 0.22 -39.29
N LEU A 27 -0.63 0.87 -39.33
CA LEU A 27 0.35 0.85 -38.22
C LEU A 27 -0.18 1.53 -36.95
N SER A 28 -0.91 2.65 -37.09
CA SER A 28 -1.49 3.37 -35.95
C SER A 28 -2.65 2.63 -35.28
N HIS A 29 -3.37 1.76 -36.01
CA HIS A 29 -4.53 1.03 -35.48
C HIS A 29 -4.28 -0.48 -35.29
N ALA A 30 -3.16 -1.03 -35.77
CA ALA A 30 -2.83 -2.46 -35.62
C ALA A 30 -2.63 -2.91 -34.16
N ARG A 31 -2.36 -1.97 -33.25
CA ARG A 31 -2.17 -2.24 -31.82
C ARG A 31 -3.40 -1.88 -30.96
N GLY A 32 -4.55 -1.64 -31.60
CA GLY A 32 -5.76 -1.16 -30.94
C GLY A 32 -5.77 0.36 -30.78
N VAL A 33 -6.92 0.89 -30.37
CA VAL A 33 -7.05 2.30 -29.96
C VAL A 33 -6.65 2.37 -28.49
N PRO A 34 -5.80 3.33 -28.07
CA PRO A 34 -5.55 3.52 -26.66
C PRO A 34 -6.88 3.83 -25.97
N VAL A 35 -7.32 2.94 -25.08
CA VAL A 35 -8.47 3.23 -24.24
C VAL A 35 -8.03 4.35 -23.30
N VAL A 36 -8.71 5.49 -23.38
CA VAL A 36 -8.57 6.53 -22.37
C VAL A 36 -9.18 5.96 -21.10
N ILE A 37 -8.34 5.46 -20.20
CA ILE A 37 -8.78 5.07 -18.87
C ILE A 37 -9.07 6.37 -18.14
N GLU A 38 -10.34 6.68 -17.89
CA GLU A 38 -10.71 7.72 -16.95
C GLU A 38 -10.03 7.38 -15.63
N LYS A 39 -9.08 8.23 -15.20
CA LYS A 39 -8.47 8.07 -13.88
C LYS A 39 -9.60 8.31 -12.88
N PRO A 40 -9.99 7.31 -12.06
CA PRO A 40 -10.98 7.56 -11.03
C PRO A 40 -10.49 8.70 -10.13
N GLU A 41 -11.41 9.56 -9.71
CA GLU A 41 -11.13 10.63 -8.78
C GLU A 41 -10.66 9.99 -7.47
N ARG A 42 -9.37 10.17 -7.15
CA ARG A 42 -8.75 9.53 -5.99
C ARG A 42 -9.08 10.33 -4.74
N VAL A 43 -9.22 9.62 -3.64
CA VAL A 43 -9.25 10.25 -2.32
C VAL A 43 -7.89 10.90 -2.07
N ILE A 44 -7.89 12.16 -1.65
CA ILE A 44 -6.68 12.90 -1.31
C ILE A 44 -6.53 12.92 0.21
N LEU A 45 -5.36 12.54 0.70
CA LEU A 45 -4.97 12.66 2.10
C LEU A 45 -3.92 13.77 2.21
N GLU A 46 -4.30 14.88 2.84
CA GLU A 46 -3.39 15.98 3.11
C GLU A 46 -2.37 15.59 4.19
N VAL A 47 -1.09 15.87 3.93
CA VAL A 47 0.01 15.69 4.87
C VAL A 47 0.64 17.07 5.13
N PRO A 48 0.09 17.87 6.07
CA PRO A 48 0.60 19.19 6.38
C PRO A 48 1.96 19.15 7.10
N PHE A 49 2.70 20.25 6.99
CA PHE A 49 3.85 20.51 7.85
C PHE A 49 3.37 20.96 9.23
N ILE A 50 3.77 20.23 10.27
CA ILE A 50 3.51 20.58 11.66
C ILE A 50 4.81 20.37 12.43
N SER A 51 5.37 21.45 13.01
CA SER A 51 6.58 21.39 13.84
C SER A 51 6.27 20.74 15.20
N LYS A 52 6.07 19.44 15.18
CA LYS A 52 5.71 18.59 16.31
C LYS A 52 6.45 17.26 16.18
N ASP A 53 6.95 16.75 17.30
CA ASP A 53 7.55 15.43 17.39
C ASP A 53 6.65 14.54 18.26
N ILE A 54 6.41 13.31 17.79
CA ILE A 54 5.61 12.32 18.54
C ILE A 54 6.55 11.23 19.04
N ASP A 55 6.72 11.24 20.35
CA ASP A 55 7.49 10.24 21.08
C ASP A 55 6.65 8.98 21.33
N LEU A 56 6.77 8.01 20.41
CA LEU A 56 6.07 6.74 20.51
C LEU A 56 6.44 5.92 21.74
N THR A 57 7.53 6.22 22.47
CA THR A 57 7.87 5.50 23.70
C THR A 57 6.89 5.81 24.84
N LYS A 58 6.23 6.97 24.80
CA LYS A 58 5.24 7.40 25.80
C LYS A 58 3.82 6.92 25.54
N GLY A 59 3.56 6.33 24.38
CA GLY A 59 2.23 5.89 23.96
C GLY A 59 1.66 6.74 22.84
N ILE A 60 0.36 6.63 22.62
CA ILE A 60 -0.37 7.45 21.65
C ILE A 60 -1.27 8.41 22.42
N SER A 61 -1.04 9.71 22.24
CA SER A 61 -1.89 10.77 22.78
C SER A 61 -2.98 11.11 21.76
N LEU A 62 -4.23 10.72 21.99
CA LEU A 62 -5.32 10.95 21.03
C LEU A 62 -5.62 12.43 20.73
N PRO A 63 -5.65 13.35 21.74
CA PRO A 63 -5.95 14.77 21.48
C PRO A 63 -4.97 15.44 20.53
N GLU A 64 -3.74 14.93 20.47
CA GLU A 64 -2.69 15.45 19.61
C GLU A 64 -2.97 15.27 18.11
N TRP A 65 -3.87 14.35 17.76
CA TRP A 65 -4.26 14.04 16.39
C TRP A 65 -5.56 14.71 15.97
N GLU A 66 -6.38 15.18 16.91
CA GLU A 66 -7.71 15.75 16.62
C GLU A 66 -7.64 17.03 15.79
N THR A 67 -6.53 17.76 15.86
CA THR A 67 -6.31 19.00 15.11
C THR A 67 -5.83 18.77 13.67
N ILE A 68 -5.50 17.52 13.31
CA ILE A 68 -4.92 17.16 12.01
C ILE A 68 -6.06 16.75 11.06
N PRO A 69 -6.05 17.21 9.79
CA PRO A 69 -7.05 16.80 8.80
C PRO A 69 -7.17 15.27 8.75
N SER A 70 -8.40 14.79 8.92
CA SER A 70 -8.73 13.36 8.77
C SER A 70 -9.40 13.11 7.44
N GLN A 71 -9.03 12.00 6.83
CA GLN A 71 -9.70 11.45 5.66
C GLN A 71 -10.27 10.08 6.00
N GLU A 72 -11.56 9.89 5.73
CA GLU A 72 -12.16 8.55 5.76
C GLU A 72 -11.88 7.85 4.44
N VAL A 73 -11.31 6.65 4.52
CA VAL A 73 -10.99 5.80 3.38
C VAL A 73 -11.84 4.56 3.47
N GLU A 74 -12.69 4.37 2.45
CA GLU A 74 -13.48 3.15 2.31
C GLU A 74 -12.58 1.97 1.93
N LEU A 75 -12.79 0.86 2.62
CA LEU A 75 -12.12 -0.40 2.36
C LEU A 75 -13.08 -1.36 1.64
N MET A 76 -12.49 -2.26 0.88
CA MET A 76 -13.16 -3.33 0.15
C MET A 76 -12.50 -4.67 0.47
N TYR A 77 -13.23 -5.75 0.21
CA TYR A 77 -12.66 -7.09 0.30
C TYR A 77 -11.49 -7.24 -0.67
N GLN A 78 -10.39 -7.82 -0.20
CA GLN A 78 -9.44 -8.43 -1.10
C GLN A 78 -10.13 -9.64 -1.76
N VAL A 79 -10.36 -9.54 -3.07
CA VAL A 79 -10.96 -10.61 -3.89
C VAL A 79 -10.04 -11.09 -5.03
N MET A 80 -8.87 -10.47 -5.15
CA MET A 80 -7.98 -10.67 -6.31
C MET A 80 -7.17 -11.97 -6.22
N VAL A 81 -6.83 -12.43 -5.02
CA VAL A 81 -6.03 -13.64 -4.80
C VAL A 81 -6.62 -14.43 -3.67
N LEU A 82 -6.83 -15.73 -3.88
CA LEU A 82 -7.30 -16.61 -2.83
C LEU A 82 -6.27 -16.71 -1.69
N PRO A 83 -6.73 -16.88 -0.45
CA PRO A 83 -8.14 -16.97 -0.05
C PRO A 83 -8.79 -15.59 0.12
N TRP A 84 -10.08 -15.48 -0.22
CA TRP A 84 -10.84 -14.24 -0.07
C TRP A 84 -11.07 -13.86 1.39
N GLY A 85 -11.16 -12.55 1.66
CA GLY A 85 -11.52 -12.02 2.97
C GLY A 85 -12.89 -12.51 3.42
N LYS A 86 -13.00 -12.90 4.69
CA LYS A 86 -14.28 -13.34 5.29
C LYS A 86 -15.03 -12.19 5.96
N SER A 87 -14.33 -11.10 6.25
CA SER A 87 -14.88 -9.91 6.89
C SER A 87 -14.39 -8.64 6.22
N LEU A 88 -15.14 -7.56 6.45
CA LEU A 88 -14.80 -6.23 5.98
C LEU A 88 -14.78 -5.29 7.17
N VAL A 89 -13.62 -4.72 7.43
CA VAL A 89 -13.46 -3.55 8.29
C VAL A 89 -13.50 -2.34 7.38
N SER A 90 -14.52 -1.50 7.49
CA SER A 90 -14.64 -0.23 6.75
C SER A 90 -15.56 0.73 7.51
N PRO A 91 -15.32 2.05 7.49
CA PRO A 91 -14.16 2.73 6.91
C PRO A 91 -12.95 2.75 7.87
N VAL A 92 -11.79 3.12 7.35
CA VAL A 92 -10.62 3.50 8.17
C VAL A 92 -10.45 5.02 8.12
N THR A 93 -10.29 5.65 9.28
CA THR A 93 -9.93 7.06 9.37
C THR A 93 -8.41 7.18 9.34
N VAL A 94 -7.89 7.98 8.42
CA VAL A 94 -6.44 8.21 8.28
C VAL A 94 -6.14 9.69 8.50
N ARG A 95 -5.06 9.95 9.24
CA ARG A 95 -4.45 11.27 9.41
C ARG A 95 -2.97 11.14 9.13
N ALA A 96 -2.34 12.18 8.61
CA ALA A 96 -0.90 12.20 8.41
C ALA A 96 -0.37 13.62 8.56
N PHE A 97 0.89 13.75 8.96
CA PHE A 97 1.62 15.03 8.94
C PHE A 97 3.12 14.75 8.87
N HIS A 98 3.91 15.77 8.58
CA HIS A 98 5.36 15.71 8.67
C HIS A 98 5.92 16.92 9.43
N ASN A 99 7.11 16.78 10.02
CA ASN A 99 7.76 17.86 10.76
C ASN A 99 9.06 18.36 10.10
N GLY A 100 9.30 17.96 8.85
CA GLY A 100 10.50 18.30 8.07
C GLY A 100 11.64 17.28 8.22
N GLU A 101 11.66 16.51 9.30
CA GLU A 101 12.63 15.42 9.53
C GLU A 101 11.99 14.04 9.41
N GLU A 102 10.73 13.93 9.83
CA GLU A 102 9.97 12.71 9.94
C GLU A 102 8.55 12.89 9.43
N ILE A 103 7.96 11.78 8.99
CA ILE A 103 6.57 11.66 8.57
C ILE A 103 5.85 10.69 9.51
N TYR A 104 4.62 11.07 9.85
CA TYR A 104 3.76 10.31 10.73
C TYR A 104 2.44 10.00 10.04
N PHE A 105 1.99 8.76 10.21
CA PHE A 105 0.65 8.34 9.79
C PHE A 105 -0.10 7.81 11.00
N TYR A 106 -1.36 8.16 11.10
CA TYR A 106 -2.29 7.68 12.11
C TYR A 106 -3.46 7.03 11.41
N MET A 107 -3.81 5.83 11.86
CA MET A 107 -4.95 5.07 11.37
C MET A 107 -5.85 4.72 12.53
N SER A 108 -7.16 4.86 12.36
CA SER A 108 -8.14 4.37 13.31
C SER A 108 -9.31 3.67 12.65
N TRP A 109 -9.74 2.56 13.25
CA TRP A 109 -10.86 1.76 12.77
C TRP A 109 -11.60 1.12 13.94
N LYS A 110 -12.86 0.78 13.71
CA LYS A 110 -13.68 0.07 14.69
C LYS A 110 -13.34 -1.40 14.72
N ASP A 111 -13.10 -1.90 15.92
CA ASP A 111 -12.86 -3.31 16.21
C ASP A 111 -13.25 -3.59 17.66
N ASP A 112 -14.34 -4.34 17.86
CA ASP A 112 -14.85 -4.65 19.19
C ASP A 112 -13.91 -5.58 19.98
N SER A 113 -12.94 -6.19 19.31
CA SER A 113 -11.92 -7.06 19.88
C SER A 113 -10.54 -6.40 19.88
N GLU A 114 -9.76 -6.67 20.92
CA GLU A 114 -8.34 -6.34 21.01
C GLU A 114 -7.52 -7.64 20.83
N ASN A 115 -7.28 -8.05 19.59
CA ASN A 115 -6.57 -9.30 19.32
C ASN A 115 -5.06 -9.06 19.23
N ARG A 116 -4.37 -9.15 20.38
CA ARG A 116 -2.90 -9.09 20.46
C ARG A 116 -2.23 -10.46 20.45
N ASN A 117 -2.95 -11.50 20.82
CA ASN A 117 -2.38 -12.84 20.94
C ASN A 117 -2.46 -13.60 19.62
N ILE A 118 -1.58 -14.58 19.49
CA ILE A 118 -1.52 -15.51 18.37
C ILE A 118 -1.55 -16.90 18.98
N ASP A 119 -2.47 -17.75 18.52
CA ASP A 119 -2.49 -19.17 18.87
C ASP A 119 -3.18 -19.96 17.74
N VAL A 120 -3.39 -21.27 17.93
CA VAL A 120 -4.18 -22.10 17.02
C VAL A 120 -5.59 -21.52 16.90
N ASP A 121 -5.96 -21.12 15.69
CA ASP A 121 -7.23 -20.44 15.35
C ASP A 121 -7.41 -19.05 15.98
N GLU A 122 -6.36 -18.48 16.58
CA GLU A 122 -6.34 -17.10 17.09
C GLU A 122 -5.35 -16.25 16.29
N PHE A 123 -5.86 -15.15 15.73
CA PHE A 123 -5.11 -14.27 14.86
C PHE A 123 -4.98 -12.88 15.48
N SER A 124 -3.85 -12.22 15.23
CA SER A 124 -3.60 -10.86 15.68
C SER A 124 -4.24 -9.85 14.73
N ASP A 125 -4.74 -8.75 15.28
CA ASP A 125 -5.10 -7.57 14.52
C ASP A 125 -3.86 -6.96 13.86
N ALA A 126 -4.05 -6.38 12.68
CA ALA A 126 -2.96 -5.74 11.94
C ALA A 126 -3.47 -4.59 11.06
N ALA A 127 -2.58 -3.66 10.78
CA ALA A 127 -2.79 -2.56 9.85
C ALA A 127 -1.56 -2.39 8.97
N ALA A 128 -1.76 -1.99 7.71
CA ALA A 128 -0.64 -1.71 6.82
C ALA A 128 -0.88 -0.49 5.94
N ILE A 129 0.23 0.15 5.59
CA ILE A 129 0.29 1.20 4.58
C ILE A 129 1.25 0.73 3.50
N MET A 130 0.83 0.84 2.25
CA MET A 130 1.61 0.45 1.08
C MET A 130 1.89 1.66 0.21
N PHE A 131 3.13 1.80 -0.24
CA PHE A 131 3.58 2.85 -1.16
C PHE A 131 4.22 2.20 -2.40
N PRO A 132 3.93 2.68 -3.61
CA PRO A 132 4.69 2.28 -4.77
C PRO A 132 6.10 2.90 -4.72
N LEU A 133 7.09 2.13 -5.17
CA LEU A 133 8.47 2.63 -5.28
C LEU A 133 8.65 3.58 -6.46
N ALA A 134 7.82 3.45 -7.51
CA ALA A 134 7.75 4.41 -8.60
C ALA A 134 6.79 5.56 -8.29
N ASP A 135 7.05 6.73 -8.87
CA ASP A 135 6.17 7.90 -8.72
C ASP A 135 4.92 7.78 -9.59
N GLU A 136 5.05 7.23 -10.80
CA GLU A 136 3.92 6.91 -11.66
C GLU A 136 3.76 5.40 -11.79
N VAL A 137 2.63 4.88 -11.31
CA VAL A 137 2.30 3.47 -11.41
C VAL A 137 0.92 3.25 -12.04
N PRO A 138 0.77 2.22 -12.90
CA PRO A 138 -0.54 1.78 -13.36
C PRO A 138 -1.43 1.37 -12.17
N PRO A 139 -2.78 1.50 -12.26
CA PRO A 139 -3.67 1.10 -11.18
C PRO A 139 -3.47 -0.36 -10.70
N SER A 140 -3.08 -1.26 -11.60
CA SER A 140 -2.83 -2.68 -11.31
C SER A 140 -1.71 -2.95 -10.30
N THR A 141 -0.85 -1.97 -10.00
CA THR A 141 0.19 -2.14 -8.97
C THR A 141 -0.37 -2.18 -7.55
N ILE A 142 -1.67 -1.92 -7.35
CA ILE A 142 -2.34 -2.09 -6.05
C ILE A 142 -2.26 -3.54 -5.54
N MET A 143 -1.97 -4.49 -6.44
CA MET A 143 -1.63 -5.87 -6.09
C MET A 143 -0.19 -6.04 -5.58
N MET A 144 0.32 -5.04 -4.86
CA MET A 144 1.65 -5.04 -4.25
C MET A 144 2.80 -5.04 -5.27
N GLY A 145 2.57 -4.37 -6.39
CA GLY A 145 3.45 -4.35 -7.57
C GLY A 145 2.98 -5.30 -8.69
N PHE A 146 3.71 -5.29 -9.80
CA PHE A 146 3.47 -6.18 -10.94
C PHE A 146 4.81 -6.53 -11.60
N MET A 147 4.91 -7.71 -12.24
CA MET A 147 6.16 -8.15 -12.87
C MET A 147 6.69 -7.11 -13.86
N GLY A 148 7.95 -6.69 -13.67
CA GLY A 148 8.61 -5.68 -14.51
C GLY A 148 8.41 -4.23 -14.05
N ASN A 149 7.52 -3.96 -13.09
CA ASN A 149 7.36 -2.64 -12.47
C ASN A 149 8.18 -2.54 -11.18
N PRO A 150 8.51 -1.31 -10.73
CA PRO A 150 9.03 -1.09 -9.39
C PRO A 150 8.07 -1.70 -8.36
N GLY A 151 8.63 -2.35 -7.34
CA GLY A 151 7.85 -2.98 -6.29
C GLY A 151 7.08 -1.98 -5.43
N ALA A 152 6.49 -2.48 -4.35
CA ALA A 152 5.88 -1.69 -3.31
C ALA A 152 6.69 -1.81 -2.00
N ASN A 153 6.81 -0.71 -1.27
CA ASN A 153 7.25 -0.71 0.12
C ASN A 153 6.01 -0.71 1.01
N ILE A 154 5.96 -1.64 1.97
CA ILE A 154 4.80 -1.87 2.82
C ILE A 154 5.24 -1.78 4.27
N TRP A 155 4.54 -0.99 5.06
CA TRP A 155 4.72 -0.92 6.50
C TRP A 155 3.55 -1.65 7.13
N GLN A 156 3.81 -2.75 7.82
CA GLN A 156 2.78 -3.58 8.43
C GLN A 156 2.95 -3.60 9.95
N TRP A 157 2.02 -2.99 10.66
CA TRP A 157 1.90 -3.11 12.10
C TRP A 157 1.08 -4.36 12.48
N LYS A 158 1.50 -5.11 13.49
CA LYS A 158 0.73 -6.22 14.09
C LYS A 158 0.60 -6.01 15.59
N ALA A 159 -0.60 -6.19 16.14
CA ALA A 159 -0.87 -6.03 17.57
C ALA A 159 -0.04 -6.98 18.46
N SER A 160 0.25 -8.18 17.96
CA SER A 160 1.14 -9.14 18.62
C SER A 160 2.59 -8.65 18.68
N GLN A 161 3.11 -8.11 17.58
CA GLN A 161 4.48 -7.59 17.52
C GLN A 161 4.63 -6.29 18.29
N ASP A 162 3.57 -5.48 18.36
CA ASP A 162 3.51 -4.29 19.21
C ASP A 162 3.73 -4.64 20.68
N THR A 163 3.04 -5.68 21.14
CA THR A 163 3.15 -6.24 22.49
C THR A 163 4.57 -6.76 22.75
N GLU A 164 5.11 -7.58 21.85
CA GLU A 164 6.46 -8.12 21.97
C GLU A 164 7.54 -7.02 21.96
N TYR A 165 7.39 -6.01 21.12
CA TYR A 165 8.37 -4.94 20.99
C TYR A 165 8.34 -3.94 22.14
N TRP A 166 7.15 -3.44 22.52
CA TRP A 166 7.01 -2.38 23.53
C TRP A 166 6.95 -2.91 24.96
N LEU A 167 6.26 -4.05 25.18
CA LEU A 167 6.09 -4.64 26.51
C LEU A 167 7.15 -5.69 26.82
N LYS A 168 7.93 -6.14 25.81
CA LYS A 168 8.92 -7.22 25.95
C LYS A 168 8.29 -8.54 26.41
N GLU A 169 7.00 -8.71 26.14
CA GLU A 169 6.25 -9.93 26.42
C GLU A 169 6.36 -10.85 25.21
N LEU A 170 6.98 -12.01 25.39
CA LEU A 170 7.06 -13.01 24.35
C LEU A 170 5.70 -13.72 24.20
N PRO A 171 5.32 -14.15 22.99
CA PRO A 171 4.09 -14.90 22.81
C PRO A 171 4.10 -16.17 23.66
N GLU A 172 2.96 -16.50 24.28
CA GLU A 172 2.80 -17.68 25.13
C GLU A 172 3.03 -18.99 24.36
N THR A 173 2.80 -18.94 23.05
CA THR A 173 2.82 -20.06 22.13
C THR A 173 3.80 -19.76 20.99
N GLU A 174 4.52 -20.78 20.55
CA GLU A 174 5.37 -20.71 19.34
C GLU A 174 4.58 -21.00 18.06
N ALA A 175 3.25 -21.07 18.15
CA ALA A 175 2.38 -21.29 17.00
C ALA A 175 2.52 -20.14 16.00
N TYR A 176 2.56 -20.52 14.73
CA TYR A 176 2.64 -19.57 13.63
C TYR A 176 1.23 -19.08 13.30
N SER A 177 0.94 -17.79 13.52
CA SER A 177 -0.39 -17.19 13.27
C SER A 177 -0.82 -17.25 11.81
N ASP A 178 0.09 -17.41 10.86
CA ASP A 178 -0.29 -17.35 9.46
C ASP A 178 -0.95 -18.67 8.98
N PHE A 179 -0.93 -19.74 9.79
CA PHE A 179 -1.50 -21.05 9.46
C PHE A 179 -2.84 -21.30 10.16
N TYR A 180 -3.82 -21.81 9.41
CA TYR A 180 -5.00 -22.49 9.97
C TYR A 180 -4.80 -23.99 9.77
N TYR A 181 -4.95 -24.77 10.84
CA TYR A 181 -4.85 -26.23 10.78
C TYR A 181 -6.26 -26.83 10.68
N PRO A 182 -6.51 -27.86 9.84
CA PRO A 182 -5.58 -28.59 8.98
C PRO A 182 -5.21 -27.79 7.73
N PHE A 183 -3.96 -27.93 7.28
CA PHE A 183 -3.36 -27.23 6.15
C PHE A 183 -4.36 -27.05 4.99
N GLU A 184 -4.67 -25.80 4.63
CA GLU A 184 -5.21 -25.55 3.30
C GLU A 184 -4.14 -26.04 2.31
N GLU A 185 -4.50 -26.92 1.37
CA GLU A 185 -3.58 -27.73 0.52
C GLU A 185 -2.55 -26.93 -0.31
N GLN A 186 -2.54 -25.59 -0.20
CA GLN A 186 -1.84 -24.65 -1.07
C GLN A 186 -0.89 -23.68 -0.35
N GLU A 187 -0.84 -23.66 1.00
CA GLU A 187 0.08 -22.78 1.75
C GLU A 187 1.42 -23.47 2.02
N VAL A 188 2.39 -23.29 1.12
CA VAL A 188 3.71 -23.98 1.10
C VAL A 188 4.91 -23.11 1.54
N LEU A 189 4.69 -22.00 2.24
CA LEU A 189 5.79 -21.09 2.62
C LEU A 189 6.41 -21.47 3.98
N VAL A 190 7.74 -21.57 4.02
CA VAL A 190 8.53 -21.76 5.24
C VAL A 190 8.65 -20.43 5.98
N VAL A 191 8.43 -20.42 7.30
CA VAL A 191 8.63 -19.24 8.15
C VAL A 191 9.69 -19.54 9.19
N SER A 192 10.73 -18.70 9.24
CA SER A 192 11.58 -18.55 10.42
C SER A 192 10.91 -17.58 11.39
N LYS A 193 10.90 -17.92 12.69
CA LYS A 193 10.54 -16.99 13.76
C LYS A 193 11.64 -15.91 13.84
N GLU A 194 11.45 -14.81 13.12
CA GLU A 194 12.31 -13.63 13.29
C GLU A 194 11.85 -12.85 14.52
N VAL A 195 12.77 -12.55 15.44
CA VAL A 195 12.49 -11.64 16.56
C VAL A 195 12.14 -10.27 15.96
N PRO A 196 10.96 -9.70 16.27
CA PRO A 196 10.55 -8.41 15.72
C PRO A 196 11.53 -7.33 16.14
N ARG A 197 12.15 -6.68 15.14
CA ARG A 197 13.06 -5.55 15.36
C ARG A 197 12.33 -4.25 15.67
N SER A 198 11.02 -4.22 15.40
CA SER A 198 10.07 -3.12 15.61
C SER A 198 8.65 -3.71 15.71
N ALA A 199 7.70 -2.93 16.25
CA ALA A 199 6.27 -3.25 16.21
C ALA A 199 5.69 -3.28 14.77
N VAL A 200 6.43 -2.70 13.81
CA VAL A 200 6.06 -2.61 12.40
C VAL A 200 7.08 -3.40 11.58
N ASN A 201 6.63 -4.24 10.66
CA ASN A 201 7.47 -4.84 9.64
C ASN A 201 7.63 -3.88 8.46
N ASP A 202 8.87 -3.58 8.09
CA ASP A 202 9.20 -2.84 6.87
C ASP A 202 9.49 -3.85 5.76
N LEU A 203 8.56 -3.95 4.81
CA LEU A 203 8.45 -5.03 3.83
C LEU A 203 8.60 -4.47 2.41
N ILE A 204 9.05 -5.33 1.50
CA ILE A 204 9.01 -5.11 0.06
C ILE A 204 8.17 -6.18 -0.62
N ALA A 205 7.53 -5.81 -1.73
CA ALA A 205 6.84 -6.75 -2.60
C ALA A 205 7.04 -6.35 -4.07
N ARG A 206 7.08 -7.34 -4.96
CA ARG A 206 7.10 -7.18 -6.43
C ARG A 206 5.95 -7.97 -7.06
N GLY A 207 4.79 -7.91 -6.42
CA GLY A 207 3.60 -8.68 -6.73
C GLY A 207 3.16 -9.59 -5.58
N VAL A 208 1.98 -10.18 -5.73
CA VAL A 208 1.41 -11.07 -4.71
C VAL A 208 2.30 -12.28 -4.47
N GLY A 209 2.47 -12.68 -3.21
CA GLY A 209 3.30 -13.81 -2.82
C GLY A 209 4.81 -13.55 -2.79
N THR A 210 5.26 -12.33 -3.08
CA THR A 210 6.68 -11.94 -3.08
C THR A 210 7.06 -11.02 -1.92
N ILE A 211 6.23 -11.00 -0.85
CA ILE A 211 6.50 -10.19 0.34
C ILE A 211 7.81 -10.67 0.96
N THR A 212 8.71 -9.75 1.24
CA THR A 212 9.97 -10.06 1.93
C THR A 212 10.28 -8.92 2.91
N PRO A 213 10.64 -9.23 4.16
CA PRO A 213 11.16 -8.25 5.10
C PRO A 213 12.43 -7.60 4.56
N LYS A 214 12.57 -6.29 4.76
CA LYS A 214 13.82 -5.60 4.45
C LYS A 214 14.87 -5.92 5.50
N GLU A 215 16.13 -5.96 5.06
CA GLU A 215 17.27 -6.09 5.98
C GLU A 215 17.38 -4.87 6.91
N THR A 216 17.06 -3.67 6.39
CA THR A 216 17.00 -2.43 7.16
C THR A 216 15.57 -2.17 7.63
N GLN A 217 15.41 -2.04 8.95
CA GLN A 217 14.14 -1.72 9.59
C GLN A 217 14.19 -0.27 10.07
N ASN A 218 13.47 0.62 9.38
CA ASN A 218 13.51 2.07 9.63
C ASN A 218 12.17 2.64 10.10
N VAL A 219 11.15 1.79 10.25
CA VAL A 219 9.79 2.21 10.59
C VAL A 219 9.48 1.83 12.03
N LEU A 220 9.06 2.81 12.80
CA LEU A 220 8.51 2.60 14.13
C LEU A 220 7.00 2.70 14.03
N GLY A 221 6.33 1.99 14.92
CA GLY A 221 4.91 2.20 15.12
C GLY A 221 4.47 1.77 16.51
N ARG A 222 3.27 2.18 16.86
CA ARG A 222 2.64 1.81 18.13
C ARG A 222 1.14 1.73 17.94
N GLY A 223 0.52 0.75 18.60
CA GLY A 223 -0.93 0.59 18.65
C GLY A 223 -1.50 0.89 20.04
N LEU A 224 -2.68 1.50 20.06
CA LEU A 224 -3.51 1.70 21.24
C LEU A 224 -4.92 1.23 20.89
N TRP A 225 -5.49 0.36 21.71
CA TRP A 225 -6.90 0.03 21.64
C TRP A 225 -7.62 0.74 22.79
N ASP A 226 -8.69 1.47 22.47
CA ASP A 226 -9.57 2.08 23.48
C ASP A 226 -11.03 1.95 23.02
N LYS A 227 -11.85 1.27 23.85
CA LYS A 227 -13.31 1.15 23.71
C LYS A 227 -13.77 0.73 22.31
N GLY A 228 -13.27 -0.40 21.82
CA GLY A 228 -13.69 -0.97 20.54
C GLY A 228 -13.15 -0.21 19.32
N THR A 229 -12.03 0.50 19.49
CA THR A 229 -11.38 1.24 18.41
C THR A 229 -9.88 1.07 18.52
N TRP A 230 -9.26 0.67 17.41
CA TRP A 230 -7.81 0.67 17.27
C TRP A 230 -7.33 2.03 16.80
N TYR A 231 -6.18 2.42 17.32
CA TYR A 231 -5.43 3.61 16.95
C TYR A 231 -3.99 3.18 16.72
N VAL A 232 -3.49 3.33 15.49
CA VAL A 232 -2.12 2.94 15.14
C VAL A 232 -1.40 4.13 14.57
N VAL A 233 -0.21 4.39 15.10
CA VAL A 233 0.70 5.42 14.58
C VAL A 233 1.92 4.76 13.97
N PHE A 234 2.27 5.20 12.76
CA PHE A 234 3.53 4.90 12.09
C PHE A 234 4.41 6.16 12.10
N ARG A 235 5.71 5.97 12.29
CA ARG A 235 6.74 7.02 12.27
C ARG A 235 7.90 6.54 11.41
N ARG A 236 8.36 7.38 10.50
CA ARG A 236 9.59 7.16 9.73
C ARG A 236 10.29 8.49 9.44
N SER A 237 11.62 8.47 9.33
CA SER A 237 12.33 9.63 8.77
C SER A 237 11.92 9.90 7.32
N LEU A 238 11.81 11.18 6.95
CA LEU A 238 11.59 11.59 5.56
C LEU A 238 12.78 11.20 4.68
N LYS A 239 14.00 11.31 5.22
CA LYS A 239 15.21 10.90 4.52
C LYS A 239 15.26 9.37 4.41
N PRO A 240 15.25 8.80 3.20
CA PRO A 240 15.36 7.36 3.04
C PRO A 240 16.75 6.87 3.47
N THR A 241 16.79 5.76 4.20
CA THR A 241 18.02 5.05 4.56
C THR A 241 18.47 4.16 3.39
N ASP A 242 17.52 3.56 2.68
CA ASP A 242 17.73 2.78 1.46
C ASP A 242 16.89 3.38 0.31
N PRO A 243 17.44 4.32 -0.49
CA PRO A 243 16.70 5.01 -1.54
C PRO A 243 16.09 4.12 -2.64
N GLN A 244 16.51 2.86 -2.76
CA GLN A 244 15.96 1.94 -3.77
C GLN A 244 14.72 1.19 -3.28
N LEU A 245 14.60 0.99 -1.97
CA LEU A 245 13.57 0.15 -1.34
C LEU A 245 12.67 0.93 -0.36
N ASP A 246 13.06 2.14 0.01
CA ASP A 246 12.26 3.07 0.80
C ASP A 246 11.32 3.87 -0.08
N ALA A 247 10.07 4.03 0.36
CA ALA A 247 9.19 5.04 -0.20
C ALA A 247 9.83 6.44 -0.05
N ALA A 248 9.95 7.18 -1.14
CA ALA A 248 10.41 8.57 -1.12
C ALA A 248 9.23 9.51 -0.84
N PHE A 249 9.38 10.38 0.15
CA PHE A 249 8.42 11.41 0.53
C PHE A 249 9.09 12.78 0.37
N SER A 250 8.63 13.55 -0.61
CA SER A 250 9.17 14.87 -0.91
C SER A 250 8.16 15.95 -0.52
N PRO A 251 8.50 16.87 0.40
CA PRO A 251 7.65 18.03 0.69
C PRO A 251 7.33 18.82 -0.58
N GLY A 252 6.07 19.22 -0.74
CA GLY A 252 5.53 19.85 -1.95
C GLY A 252 5.18 18.87 -3.08
N GLY A 253 5.32 17.56 -2.87
CA GLY A 253 5.05 16.51 -3.86
C GLY A 253 3.83 15.65 -3.53
N GLY A 254 3.42 14.85 -4.51
CA GLY A 254 2.39 13.83 -4.36
C GLY A 254 2.98 12.42 -4.24
N LYS A 255 2.37 11.54 -3.46
CA LYS A 255 2.74 10.11 -3.40
C LYS A 255 1.50 9.25 -3.31
N LEU A 256 1.48 8.11 -4.00
CA LEU A 256 0.38 7.16 -3.84
C LEU A 256 0.56 6.31 -2.58
N SER A 257 -0.57 6.00 -1.93
CA SER A 257 -0.64 5.12 -0.77
C SER A 257 -1.88 4.22 -0.85
N ALA A 258 -1.81 3.05 -0.24
CA ALA A 258 -2.96 2.18 -0.05
C ALA A 258 -2.94 1.58 1.35
N PHE A 259 -4.11 1.32 1.90
CA PHE A 259 -4.29 0.88 3.28
C PHE A 259 -4.84 -0.53 3.31
N ALA A 260 -4.47 -1.29 4.35
CA ALA A 260 -5.05 -2.59 4.60
C ALA A 260 -5.24 -2.84 6.10
N ILE A 261 -6.32 -3.51 6.45
CA ILE A 261 -6.67 -3.88 7.83
C ILE A 261 -7.00 -5.37 7.90
N TRP A 262 -6.51 -6.02 8.96
CA TRP A 262 -6.83 -7.39 9.32
C TRP A 262 -7.52 -7.39 10.68
N ASN A 263 -8.71 -7.97 10.76
CA ASN A 263 -9.39 -8.26 12.01
C ASN A 263 -9.14 -9.72 12.43
N GLY A 264 -8.37 -9.88 13.50
CA GLY A 264 -7.96 -11.17 14.04
C GLY A 264 -9.14 -12.03 14.50
N ALA A 265 -10.12 -11.44 15.19
CA ALA A 265 -11.33 -12.13 15.64
C ALA A 265 -12.21 -12.65 14.48
N LYS A 266 -12.05 -12.11 13.26
CA LYS A 266 -12.73 -12.60 12.06
C LYS A 266 -11.90 -13.60 11.25
N GLY A 267 -10.69 -13.92 11.70
CA GLY A 267 -9.80 -14.85 11.04
C GLY A 267 -9.03 -14.26 9.85
N ASP A 268 -8.93 -12.92 9.78
CA ASP A 268 -8.13 -12.25 8.77
C ASP A 268 -6.64 -12.43 9.10
N ARG A 269 -5.88 -12.88 8.10
CA ARG A 269 -4.42 -13.06 8.12
C ARG A 269 -3.90 -13.14 6.69
N GLY A 270 -2.60 -12.93 6.49
CA GLY A 270 -1.98 -13.06 5.18
C GLY A 270 -2.73 -12.28 4.09
N GLY A 271 -3.27 -12.99 3.09
CA GLY A 271 -4.07 -12.39 2.00
C GLY A 271 -5.51 -11.99 2.37
N ARG A 272 -6.09 -12.56 3.45
CA ARG A 272 -7.45 -12.24 3.93
C ARG A 272 -7.41 -10.93 4.69
N LYS A 273 -7.86 -9.85 4.06
CA LYS A 273 -7.84 -8.51 4.62
C LYS A 273 -8.81 -7.58 3.90
N SER A 274 -9.10 -6.47 4.55
CA SER A 274 -9.76 -5.32 3.94
C SER A 274 -8.71 -4.41 3.33
N ILE A 275 -8.90 -3.94 2.09
CA ILE A 275 -7.94 -3.08 1.36
C ILE A 275 -8.62 -1.83 0.82
N SER A 276 -7.91 -0.71 0.71
CA SER A 276 -8.40 0.48 0.00
C SER A 276 -8.06 0.43 -1.50
N ASP A 277 -8.64 1.35 -2.28
CA ASP A 277 -8.03 1.77 -3.55
C ASP A 277 -6.83 2.71 -3.28
N TRP A 278 -6.14 3.15 -4.34
CA TRP A 278 -5.08 4.15 -4.25
C TRP A 278 -5.59 5.49 -3.71
N VAL A 279 -5.00 5.92 -2.61
CA VAL A 279 -5.17 7.24 -1.97
C VAL A 279 -3.96 8.10 -2.30
N GLU A 280 -4.20 9.31 -2.77
CA GLU A 280 -3.16 10.26 -3.13
C GLU A 280 -2.75 11.08 -1.90
N LEU A 281 -1.50 10.95 -1.48
CA LEU A 281 -0.90 11.78 -0.45
C LEU A 281 -0.47 13.11 -1.04
N GLU A 282 -0.96 14.19 -0.46
CA GLU A 282 -0.51 15.54 -0.79
C GLU A 282 0.42 16.05 0.33
N ILE A 283 1.72 15.97 0.10
CA ILE A 283 2.73 16.37 1.10
C ILE A 283 2.98 17.86 0.94
N LYS A 284 2.56 18.65 1.92
CA LYS A 284 2.72 20.11 1.87
C LYS A 284 4.19 20.50 2.03
N GLY A 285 4.54 21.69 1.56
CA GLY A 285 5.88 22.24 1.77
C GLY A 285 6.08 22.69 3.22
N GLU A 286 7.33 22.92 3.60
CA GLU A 286 7.67 23.73 4.77
C GLU A 286 7.38 25.19 4.39
N GLU A 287 6.28 25.76 4.90
CA GLU A 287 5.99 27.21 4.76
C GLU A 287 6.86 28.05 5.69
#